data_AF-A0A951Z645-F1
#
_entry.id   AF-A0A951Z645-F1
#
_cell.length_a   1.000
_cell.length_b   1.000
_cell.length_c   1.000
_cell.angle_alpha   90.00
_cell.angle_beta   90.00
_cell.angle_gamma   90.00
#
_symmetry.space_group_name_H-M   'P 1'
#
loop_
_entity.id
_entity.type
_entity.pdbx_description
1 polymer ?
#
loop_
_entity_poly.entity_id
_entity_poly.type
_entity_poly.pdbx_seq_one_letter_code
_entity_poly.pdbx_strand_id
1 'polypeptide(L)'
;MRLRLGFGIGMGVCAIAALGQTVTQSLALMGLAEESARRSSLQSEWVRRAARLSGEPIRQEFPDGSIIEWVGFDQAGWPFYVQTNNRVAAISVNTLPCWPGQVSGLSLDGTGVRLGIWDGGAVLATHQEFQGRVTLGNTGSSASHASHVAGTMIAGGVSASAIGMSPKATLRSYNWSNDTGEMASEAAGGLLLSNHSYGRVTGWNFSNNTWYWYGNPAVSESEDVAFGLYDEAARVWDTVAYNAPYYLIVKSAGNDRNDRPASQPTQHLVRVNGTWTESATVRDPDGGNDGYDSMSSYSLAKNILSVGAINDLPNGYSSPSSVVMTAFSGWGPADDGRIKPDIVANGTALSSSSNASISSYASLS
;
A
#
# COMPACT_ATOMS: atom_id res chain seq x y z
N MET A 1 -5.36 33.66 68.52
CA MET A 1 -6.04 32.40 68.18
C MET A 1 -6.52 32.46 66.72
N ARG A 2 -5.83 31.82 65.79
CA ARG A 2 -6.33 31.48 64.43
C ARG A 2 -5.66 30.17 64.01
N LEU A 3 -6.44 29.13 63.77
CA LEU A 3 -5.94 27.87 63.20
C LEU A 3 -5.60 28.08 61.72
N ARG A 4 -4.59 27.35 61.24
CA ARG A 4 -4.43 27.00 59.82
C ARG A 4 -4.17 25.50 59.74
N LEU A 5 -5.14 24.74 59.26
CA LEU A 5 -4.91 23.36 58.85
C LEU A 5 -4.13 23.38 57.55
N GLY A 6 -2.97 22.72 57.52
CA GLY A 6 -2.31 22.35 56.28
C GLY A 6 -2.84 21.00 55.80
N PHE A 7 -3.78 21.01 54.85
CA PHE A 7 -4.20 19.78 54.17
C PHE A 7 -3.10 19.35 53.19
N GLY A 8 -2.46 18.22 53.44
CA GLY A 8 -1.50 17.63 52.52
C GLY A 8 -2.21 16.96 51.35
N ILE A 9 -2.09 17.52 50.14
CA ILE A 9 -2.52 16.85 48.91
C ILE A 9 -1.33 16.05 48.38
N GLY A 10 -1.26 14.77 48.74
CA GLY A 10 -0.33 13.84 48.10
C GLY A 10 -0.81 13.51 46.69
N MET A 11 -0.16 14.09 45.67
CA MET A 11 -0.34 13.63 44.29
C MET A 11 0.26 12.23 44.14
N GLY A 12 -0.57 11.21 44.34
CA GLY A 12 -0.26 9.84 43.95
C GLY A 12 -0.19 9.75 42.43
N VAL A 13 1.00 9.95 41.86
CA VAL A 13 1.26 9.70 40.44
C VAL A 13 1.17 8.21 40.21
N CYS A 14 -0.03 7.74 39.87
CA CYS A 14 -0.26 6.37 39.42
C CYS A 14 0.33 6.24 38.02
N ALA A 15 1.63 5.95 37.95
CA ALA A 15 2.31 5.59 36.73
C ALA A 15 1.79 4.22 36.26
N ILE A 16 0.68 4.24 35.51
CA ILE A 16 0.20 3.08 34.76
C ILE A 16 1.30 2.76 33.74
N ALA A 17 2.13 1.78 34.06
CA ALA A 17 3.07 1.22 33.11
C ALA A 17 2.25 0.64 31.95
N ALA A 18 2.30 1.28 30.79
CA ALA A 18 1.74 0.76 29.55
C ALA A 18 2.58 -0.42 29.08
N LEU A 19 2.39 -1.57 29.73
CA LEU A 19 2.98 -2.84 29.33
C LEU A 19 2.44 -3.18 27.95
N GLY A 20 3.33 -3.21 26.95
CA GLY A 20 2.99 -3.68 25.61
C GLY A 20 2.36 -5.07 25.71
N GLN A 21 1.20 -5.24 25.09
CA GLN A 21 0.43 -6.47 25.20
C GLN A 21 1.17 -7.64 24.54
N THR A 22 1.06 -8.83 25.14
CA THR A 22 1.89 -10.01 24.80
C THR A 22 1.10 -11.18 24.18
N VAL A 23 -0.21 -11.02 23.91
CA VAL A 23 -1.11 -12.11 23.48
C VAL A 23 -2.23 -11.61 22.54
N THR A 24 -2.46 -12.34 21.44
CA THR A 24 -3.46 -12.06 20.38
C THR A 24 -4.93 -12.18 20.82
N GLN A 25 -5.77 -11.21 20.46
CA GLN A 25 -7.19 -11.10 20.88
C GLN A 25 -8.19 -11.46 19.78
N SER A 26 -8.25 -12.74 19.39
CA SER A 26 -8.96 -13.23 18.19
C SER A 26 -10.40 -12.75 17.97
N LEU A 27 -11.17 -12.46 19.03
CA LEU A 27 -12.60 -12.13 18.94
C LEU A 27 -12.89 -10.72 18.39
N ALA A 28 -12.08 -9.71 18.75
CA ALA A 28 -12.29 -8.34 18.27
C ALA A 28 -12.03 -8.19 16.76
N LEU A 29 -11.31 -9.16 16.21
CA LEU A 29 -10.67 -9.10 14.91
C LEU A 29 -11.63 -9.58 13.80
N MET A 30 -12.38 -10.65 14.05
CA MET A 30 -13.38 -11.16 13.10
C MET A 30 -14.54 -10.18 12.82
N GLY A 31 -14.91 -9.31 13.77
CA GLY A 31 -16.06 -8.40 13.61
C GLY A 31 -15.88 -7.31 12.53
N LEU A 32 -14.65 -7.01 12.16
CA LEU A 32 -14.32 -6.05 11.10
C LEU A 32 -14.17 -6.74 9.71
N ALA A 33 -14.42 -8.05 9.65
CA ALA A 33 -14.24 -8.92 8.48
C ALA A 33 -15.54 -9.21 7.72
N GLU A 34 -16.51 -8.29 7.70
CA GLU A 34 -17.74 -8.43 6.91
C GLU A 34 -18.11 -7.18 6.07
N GLU A 35 -17.80 -5.96 6.51
CA GLU A 35 -18.46 -4.75 5.98
C GLU A 35 -17.97 -4.33 4.58
N SER A 36 -16.66 -4.28 4.36
CA SER A 36 -16.12 -3.60 3.18
C SER A 36 -16.36 -4.37 1.87
N ALA A 37 -16.69 -5.66 1.95
CA ALA A 37 -16.55 -6.66 0.86
C ALA A 37 -17.39 -6.32 -0.38
N ARG A 38 -18.44 -5.55 -0.15
CA ARG A 38 -19.47 -5.12 -1.10
C ARG A 38 -18.98 -4.11 -2.15
N ARG A 39 -17.75 -3.57 -2.05
CA ARG A 39 -17.28 -2.43 -2.86
C ARG A 39 -16.50 -2.79 -4.14
N SER A 40 -15.60 -3.78 -4.12
CA SER A 40 -14.66 -4.03 -5.23
C SER A 40 -15.34 -4.50 -6.54
N SER A 41 -16.42 -5.27 -6.47
CA SER A 41 -17.01 -5.99 -7.62
C SER A 41 -17.49 -5.11 -8.79
N LEU A 42 -17.71 -3.81 -8.60
CA LEU A 42 -18.39 -2.95 -9.58
C LEU A 42 -17.50 -2.44 -10.73
N GLN A 43 -16.18 -2.32 -10.55
CA GLN A 43 -15.31 -1.77 -11.60
C GLN A 43 -14.95 -2.79 -12.69
N SER A 44 -14.77 -4.06 -12.35
CA SER A 44 -14.27 -5.09 -13.28
C SER A 44 -15.20 -5.46 -14.43
N GLU A 45 -16.45 -4.98 -14.43
CA GLU A 45 -17.40 -5.17 -15.54
C GLU A 45 -17.20 -4.15 -16.69
N TRP A 46 -16.73 -2.94 -16.37
CA TRP A 46 -16.67 -1.83 -17.33
C TRP A 46 -15.59 -2.02 -18.40
N VAL A 47 -14.38 -2.42 -17.99
CA VAL A 47 -13.22 -2.62 -18.89
C VAL A 47 -13.55 -3.65 -19.99
N ARG A 48 -14.18 -4.76 -19.63
CA ARG A 48 -14.58 -5.87 -20.52
C ARG A 48 -15.69 -5.50 -21.52
N ARG A 49 -16.32 -4.34 -21.36
CA ARG A 49 -17.43 -3.87 -22.20
C ARG A 49 -16.94 -3.00 -23.35
N ALA A 50 -16.03 -2.06 -23.08
CA ALA A 50 -15.59 -1.09 -24.06
C ALA A 50 -14.49 -1.60 -25.01
N ALA A 51 -13.61 -2.50 -24.58
CA ALA A 51 -12.65 -3.16 -25.48
C ALA A 51 -13.34 -3.97 -26.60
N ARG A 52 -14.57 -4.47 -26.34
CA ARG A 52 -15.42 -5.11 -27.36
C ARG A 52 -16.10 -4.13 -28.33
N LEU A 53 -15.98 -2.82 -28.12
CA LEU A 53 -16.58 -1.78 -28.95
C LEU A 53 -15.55 -1.01 -29.79
N SER A 54 -14.31 -0.85 -29.31
CA SER A 54 -13.23 -0.22 -30.07
C SER A 54 -12.52 -1.18 -31.04
N GLY A 55 -12.41 -2.47 -30.69
CA GLY A 55 -11.62 -3.44 -31.45
C GLY A 55 -10.12 -3.42 -31.13
N GLU A 56 -9.67 -2.50 -30.27
CA GLU A 56 -8.28 -2.45 -29.77
C GLU A 56 -7.95 -3.68 -28.92
N PRO A 57 -6.75 -4.29 -29.07
CA PRO A 57 -6.34 -5.41 -28.25
C PRO A 57 -6.13 -4.95 -26.80
N ILE A 58 -6.70 -5.68 -25.85
CA ILE A 58 -6.48 -5.43 -24.42
C ILE A 58 -4.99 -5.58 -24.06
N ARG A 59 -4.23 -6.41 -24.77
CA ARG A 59 -2.84 -6.76 -24.44
C ARG A 59 -2.01 -6.92 -25.72
N GLN A 60 -0.83 -6.31 -25.76
CA GLN A 60 0.11 -6.36 -26.89
C GLN A 60 1.52 -6.67 -26.39
N GLU A 61 2.28 -7.48 -27.13
CA GLU A 61 3.54 -8.10 -26.69
C GLU A 61 4.62 -7.88 -27.76
N PHE A 62 5.82 -7.46 -27.33
CA PHE A 62 6.87 -6.90 -28.19
C PHE A 62 8.07 -7.85 -28.36
N PRO A 63 8.95 -7.64 -29.37
CA PRO A 63 10.06 -8.56 -29.68
C PRO A 63 11.13 -8.73 -28.59
N ASP A 64 11.15 -7.86 -27.58
CA ASP A 64 12.02 -7.92 -26.40
C ASP A 64 11.38 -8.67 -25.21
N GLY A 65 10.14 -9.15 -25.35
CA GLY A 65 9.36 -9.76 -24.29
C GLY A 65 8.64 -8.77 -23.37
N SER A 66 8.66 -7.47 -23.69
CA SER A 66 7.84 -6.47 -22.98
C SER A 66 6.39 -6.50 -23.44
N ILE A 67 5.48 -6.07 -22.56
CA ILE A 67 4.03 -6.27 -22.73
C ILE A 67 3.30 -5.03 -22.22
N ILE A 68 2.38 -4.53 -23.03
CA ILE A 68 1.57 -3.34 -22.77
C ILE A 68 0.10 -3.79 -22.69
N GLU A 69 -0.61 -3.43 -21.61
CA GLU A 69 -1.97 -3.93 -21.32
C GLU A 69 -2.92 -2.84 -20.83
N TRP A 70 -4.13 -2.82 -21.41
CA TRP A 70 -5.27 -1.95 -21.13
C TRP A 70 -5.97 -2.38 -19.83
N VAL A 71 -5.38 -1.99 -18.70
CA VAL A 71 -5.83 -2.43 -17.36
C VAL A 71 -7.10 -1.72 -16.88
N GLY A 72 -7.46 -0.57 -17.45
CA GLY A 72 -8.64 0.17 -17.05
C GLY A 72 -8.99 1.32 -17.96
N PHE A 73 -10.07 1.98 -17.57
CA PHE A 73 -10.29 3.37 -17.92
C PHE A 73 -9.87 4.22 -16.73
N ASP A 74 -9.28 5.38 -17.01
CA ASP A 74 -9.40 6.48 -16.07
C ASP A 74 -10.89 6.81 -15.88
N GLN A 75 -11.23 7.63 -14.89
CA GLN A 75 -12.63 7.85 -14.55
C GLN A 75 -13.48 8.51 -15.68
N ALA A 76 -12.89 8.95 -16.81
CA ALA A 76 -13.53 9.61 -17.97
C ALA A 76 -13.77 8.68 -19.16
N GLY A 77 -13.17 7.49 -19.16
CA GLY A 77 -13.13 6.65 -20.34
C GLY A 77 -11.89 6.85 -21.23
N TRP A 78 -10.82 7.48 -20.73
CA TRP A 78 -9.51 7.39 -21.40
C TRP A 78 -8.79 6.08 -21.01
N PRO A 79 -8.21 5.33 -21.98
CA PRO A 79 -7.50 4.08 -21.74
C PRO A 79 -6.06 4.33 -21.27
N PHE A 80 -5.51 3.45 -20.41
CA PHE A 80 -4.10 3.52 -19.97
C PHE A 80 -3.41 2.13 -19.88
N TYR A 81 -2.08 2.13 -20.02
CA TYR A 81 -1.23 0.94 -20.28
C TYR A 81 0.20 1.06 -19.66
N VAL A 82 0.93 -0.05 -19.37
CA VAL A 82 2.18 -0.07 -18.52
C VAL A 82 3.26 -1.16 -18.86
N GLN A 83 4.53 -0.99 -18.43
CA GLN A 83 5.78 -1.80 -18.69
C GLN A 83 6.99 -1.20 -17.90
N THR A 84 8.15 -1.77 -17.44
CA THR A 84 8.84 -3.08 -17.10
C THR A 84 9.54 -2.85 -15.68
N ASN A 85 10.39 -3.61 -14.91
CA ASN A 85 11.13 -4.91 -14.81
C ASN A 85 11.45 -5.26 -13.29
N ASN A 86 11.67 -6.51 -12.77
CA ASN A 86 11.71 -6.74 -11.27
C ASN A 86 13.09 -6.82 -10.56
N ARG A 87 13.94 -7.83 -10.84
CA ARG A 87 15.07 -8.36 -10.01
C ARG A 87 15.99 -7.32 -9.36
N VAL A 88 16.03 -6.09 -9.88
CA VAL A 88 16.70 -4.93 -9.29
C VAL A 88 16.18 -4.60 -7.88
N ALA A 89 14.90 -4.85 -7.57
CA ALA A 89 14.37 -4.65 -6.21
C ALA A 89 15.16 -5.45 -5.15
N ALA A 90 15.39 -6.74 -5.40
CA ALA A 90 16.11 -7.64 -4.49
C ALA A 90 17.60 -7.30 -4.35
N ILE A 91 18.17 -6.60 -5.33
CA ILE A 91 19.53 -6.03 -5.28
C ILE A 91 19.49 -4.73 -4.45
N SER A 92 18.50 -3.88 -4.67
CA SER A 92 18.36 -2.56 -4.04
C SER A 92 18.23 -2.63 -2.52
N VAL A 93 17.50 -3.63 -1.99
CA VAL A 93 17.33 -3.85 -0.54
C VAL A 93 18.26 -4.93 0.04
N ASN A 94 19.26 -5.40 -0.73
CA ASN A 94 20.20 -6.46 -0.33
C ASN A 94 19.57 -7.81 0.08
N THR A 95 18.40 -8.17 -0.44
CA THR A 95 17.84 -9.52 -0.29
C THR A 95 18.66 -10.58 -1.03
N LEU A 96 19.18 -10.24 -2.22
CA LEU A 96 19.90 -11.19 -3.08
C LEU A 96 21.06 -11.93 -2.34
N PRO A 97 21.97 -11.26 -1.61
CA PRO A 97 22.99 -11.94 -0.79
C PRO A 97 22.49 -13.01 0.19
N CYS A 98 21.24 -12.95 0.64
CA CYS A 98 20.65 -13.85 1.63
C CYS A 98 20.12 -15.17 1.05
N TRP A 99 19.85 -15.24 -0.26
CA TRP A 99 19.27 -16.41 -0.93
C TRP A 99 20.22 -17.63 -0.95
N PRO A 100 19.69 -18.87 -1.13
CA PRO A 100 20.51 -20.07 -1.27
C PRO A 100 21.63 -19.94 -2.32
N GLY A 101 22.85 -20.34 -1.93
CA GLY A 101 24.03 -20.27 -2.79
C GLY A 101 24.62 -18.87 -3.00
N GLN A 102 24.11 -17.83 -2.31
CA GLN A 102 24.62 -16.46 -2.40
C GLN A 102 25.60 -16.12 -1.26
N VAL A 103 26.30 -14.99 -1.39
CA VAL A 103 27.55 -14.68 -0.67
C VAL A 103 27.46 -14.63 0.87
N SER A 104 26.26 -14.52 1.46
CA SER A 104 26.10 -14.59 2.93
C SER A 104 26.12 -16.01 3.50
N GLY A 105 25.85 -17.02 2.66
CA GLY A 105 25.63 -18.41 3.09
C GLY A 105 24.30 -18.67 3.85
N LEU A 106 23.57 -17.63 4.24
CA LEU A 106 22.37 -17.73 5.10
C LEU A 106 21.25 -18.60 4.52
N SER A 107 21.19 -18.71 3.18
CA SER A 107 20.29 -19.61 2.45
C SER A 107 18.80 -19.45 2.78
N LEU A 108 18.36 -18.21 2.96
CA LEU A 108 16.99 -17.84 3.28
C LEU A 108 16.18 -17.70 1.99
N ASP A 109 15.13 -18.51 1.82
CA ASP A 109 14.21 -18.44 0.67
C ASP A 109 12.72 -18.35 1.08
N GLY A 110 12.45 -18.28 2.38
CA GLY A 110 11.09 -18.27 2.94
C GLY A 110 10.46 -19.66 3.11
N THR A 111 11.20 -20.76 2.93
CA THR A 111 10.69 -22.11 3.22
C THR A 111 10.11 -22.19 4.64
N GLY A 112 8.86 -22.67 4.75
CA GLY A 112 8.11 -22.76 6.01
C GLY A 112 7.43 -21.46 6.46
N VAL A 113 7.67 -20.33 5.79
CA VAL A 113 7.00 -19.05 6.09
C VAL A 113 5.65 -18.95 5.38
N ARG A 114 4.66 -18.40 6.09
CA ARG A 114 3.36 -17.99 5.54
C ARG A 114 3.21 -16.48 5.68
N LEU A 115 2.98 -15.82 4.55
CA LEU A 115 2.75 -14.37 4.45
C LEU A 115 1.27 -14.08 4.16
N GLY A 116 0.80 -12.86 4.45
CA GLY A 116 -0.50 -12.36 4.04
C GLY A 116 -0.41 -11.18 3.06
N ILE A 117 -1.36 -11.04 2.15
CA ILE A 117 -1.51 -9.87 1.28
C ILE A 117 -2.97 -9.39 1.25
N TRP A 118 -3.16 -8.07 1.36
CA TRP A 118 -4.41 -7.38 1.09
C TRP A 118 -4.20 -6.35 -0.03
N ASP A 119 -5.08 -6.37 -1.04
CA ASP A 119 -4.88 -5.61 -2.30
C ASP A 119 -6.21 -5.39 -3.08
N GLY A 120 -6.23 -4.72 -4.23
CA GLY A 120 -7.46 -4.33 -4.95
C GLY A 120 -8.39 -5.46 -5.42
N GLY A 121 -7.87 -6.70 -5.46
CA GLY A 121 -8.59 -7.91 -5.81
C GLY A 121 -7.84 -9.15 -5.36
N ALA A 122 -8.22 -10.32 -5.88
CA ALA A 122 -7.51 -11.56 -5.61
C ALA A 122 -6.16 -11.63 -6.36
N VAL A 123 -5.21 -12.40 -5.85
CA VAL A 123 -4.04 -12.84 -6.63
C VAL A 123 -4.49 -13.87 -7.68
N LEU A 124 -3.91 -13.83 -8.89
CA LEU A 124 -4.04 -14.94 -9.85
C LEU A 124 -3.23 -16.16 -9.34
N ALA A 125 -3.78 -16.90 -8.39
CA ALA A 125 -3.11 -18.01 -7.70
C ALA A 125 -2.59 -19.13 -8.63
N THR A 126 -3.12 -19.21 -9.86
CA THR A 126 -2.71 -20.15 -10.92
C THR A 126 -1.54 -19.67 -11.77
N HIS A 127 -0.98 -18.47 -11.53
CA HIS A 127 0.21 -17.98 -12.23
C HIS A 127 1.42 -18.88 -11.94
N GLN A 128 2.22 -19.13 -12.97
CA GLN A 128 3.34 -20.07 -12.98
C GLN A 128 4.37 -19.81 -11.87
N GLU A 129 4.56 -18.55 -11.47
CA GLU A 129 5.47 -18.17 -10.39
C GLU A 129 5.04 -18.71 -9.03
N PHE A 130 3.75 -18.87 -8.78
CA PHE A 130 3.22 -19.26 -7.48
C PHE A 130 3.29 -20.76 -7.23
N GLN A 131 3.22 -21.60 -8.27
CA GLN A 131 3.42 -23.05 -8.16
C GLN A 131 2.50 -23.72 -7.10
N GLY A 132 1.29 -23.18 -6.92
CA GLY A 132 0.32 -23.64 -5.90
C GLY A 132 0.52 -23.10 -4.48
N ARG A 133 1.50 -22.21 -4.24
CA ARG A 133 1.83 -21.64 -2.92
C ARG A 133 0.94 -20.47 -2.48
N VAL A 134 0.04 -20.00 -3.35
CA VAL A 134 -0.99 -19.00 -3.02
C VAL A 134 -2.29 -19.70 -2.65
N THR A 135 -2.85 -19.39 -1.48
CA THR A 135 -4.20 -19.80 -1.08
C THR A 135 -5.06 -18.56 -0.90
N LEU A 136 -6.14 -18.44 -1.68
CA LEU A 136 -7.08 -17.35 -1.54
C LEU A 136 -7.84 -17.46 -0.20
N GLY A 137 -8.06 -16.32 0.45
CA GLY A 137 -8.79 -16.18 1.69
C GLY A 137 -10.22 -15.67 1.49
N ASN A 138 -10.46 -14.88 0.44
CA ASN A 138 -11.79 -14.50 -0.03
C ASN A 138 -11.94 -14.68 -1.56
N THR A 139 -13.17 -14.75 -2.05
CA THR A 139 -13.48 -14.91 -3.48
C THR A 139 -13.57 -13.55 -4.17
N GLY A 140 -12.97 -13.44 -5.36
CA GLY A 140 -13.02 -12.21 -6.16
C GLY A 140 -12.44 -12.40 -7.55
N SER A 141 -12.56 -11.37 -8.40
CA SER A 141 -11.74 -11.30 -9.62
C SER A 141 -10.28 -11.13 -9.25
N SER A 142 -9.37 -11.72 -10.02
CA SER A 142 -7.94 -11.44 -9.89
C SER A 142 -7.63 -10.01 -10.34
N ALA A 143 -6.76 -9.31 -9.63
CA ALA A 143 -6.30 -7.96 -9.97
C ALA A 143 -4.81 -7.96 -10.34
N SER A 144 -4.41 -7.08 -11.27
CA SER A 144 -3.02 -7.02 -11.74
C SER A 144 -2.08 -6.59 -10.61
N HIS A 145 -2.46 -5.57 -9.86
CA HIS A 145 -1.74 -5.07 -8.68
C HIS A 145 -1.58 -6.16 -7.60
N ALA A 146 -2.65 -6.89 -7.28
CA ALA A 146 -2.61 -8.00 -6.31
C ALA A 146 -1.64 -9.11 -6.74
N SER A 147 -1.75 -9.60 -7.97
CA SER A 147 -0.79 -10.57 -8.53
C SER A 147 0.65 -10.05 -8.51
N HIS A 148 0.83 -8.75 -8.75
CA HIS A 148 2.14 -8.13 -8.89
C HIS A 148 2.84 -8.04 -7.54
N VAL A 149 2.20 -7.42 -6.55
CA VAL A 149 2.69 -7.36 -5.17
C VAL A 149 2.96 -8.77 -4.63
N ALA A 150 2.07 -9.73 -4.87
CA ALA A 150 2.26 -11.12 -4.48
C ALA A 150 3.48 -11.81 -5.12
N GLY A 151 3.78 -11.51 -6.38
CA GLY A 151 4.98 -12.02 -7.03
C GLY A 151 6.25 -11.37 -6.49
N THR A 152 6.24 -10.07 -6.19
CA THR A 152 7.38 -9.39 -5.54
C THR A 152 7.65 -9.98 -4.15
N MET A 153 6.61 -10.41 -3.44
CA MET A 153 6.75 -11.17 -2.19
C MET A 153 7.30 -12.59 -2.41
N ILE A 154 6.68 -13.42 -3.27
CA ILE A 154 6.90 -14.88 -3.28
C ILE A 154 7.11 -15.55 -4.65
N ALA A 155 7.28 -14.83 -5.77
CA ALA A 155 7.45 -15.45 -7.09
C ALA A 155 8.64 -16.44 -7.10
N GLY A 156 8.41 -17.65 -7.61
CA GLY A 156 9.35 -18.77 -7.50
C GLY A 156 10.61 -18.65 -8.36
N GLY A 157 10.65 -17.66 -9.26
CA GLY A 157 11.75 -17.43 -10.20
C GLY A 157 11.64 -18.22 -11.50
N VAL A 158 10.41 -18.47 -11.97
CA VAL A 158 10.17 -19.09 -13.29
C VAL A 158 10.67 -18.16 -14.40
N SER A 159 10.41 -16.86 -14.27
CA SER A 159 11.26 -15.82 -14.83
C SER A 159 12.29 -15.37 -13.78
N ALA A 160 13.57 -15.56 -14.08
CA ALA A 160 14.66 -15.11 -13.22
C ALA A 160 14.71 -13.57 -13.05
N SER A 161 14.05 -12.80 -13.93
CA SER A 161 13.91 -11.35 -13.78
C SER A 161 12.73 -10.94 -12.89
N ALA A 162 11.83 -11.87 -12.52
CA ALA A 162 10.60 -11.61 -11.76
C ALA A 162 10.58 -12.23 -10.35
N ILE A 163 11.62 -13.00 -9.98
CA ILE A 163 11.75 -13.71 -8.70
C ILE A 163 11.48 -12.82 -7.48
N GLY A 164 10.66 -13.31 -6.56
CA GLY A 164 10.24 -12.59 -5.35
C GLY A 164 11.23 -12.71 -4.20
N MET A 165 11.07 -11.88 -3.17
CA MET A 165 11.97 -11.83 -2.02
C MET A 165 12.05 -13.15 -1.24
N SER A 166 10.94 -13.90 -1.17
CA SER A 166 10.81 -15.20 -0.48
C SER A 166 10.27 -16.28 -1.43
N PRO A 167 11.09 -16.78 -2.38
CA PRO A 167 10.63 -17.61 -3.50
C PRO A 167 10.14 -19.02 -3.11
N LYS A 168 10.21 -19.42 -1.82
CA LYS A 168 9.62 -20.66 -1.27
C LYS A 168 8.56 -20.43 -0.19
N ALA A 169 8.26 -19.18 0.19
CA ALA A 169 7.17 -18.89 1.11
C ALA A 169 5.79 -19.23 0.51
N THR A 170 4.80 -19.35 1.39
CA THR A 170 3.38 -19.47 1.06
C THR A 170 2.65 -18.16 1.32
N LEU A 171 1.55 -17.91 0.62
CA LEU A 171 0.82 -16.64 0.68
C LEU A 171 -0.69 -16.85 0.87
N ARG A 172 -1.25 -16.19 1.88
CA ARG A 172 -2.69 -16.01 2.07
C ARG A 172 -3.10 -14.71 1.38
N SER A 173 -3.91 -14.81 0.32
CA SER A 173 -4.31 -13.65 -0.49
C SER A 173 -5.76 -13.28 -0.25
N TYR A 174 -5.95 -12.00 0.05
CA TYR A 174 -7.24 -11.37 0.28
C TYR A 174 -7.31 -10.06 -0.51
N ASN A 175 -8.52 -9.61 -0.81
CA ASN A 175 -8.72 -8.25 -1.30
C ASN A 175 -8.92 -7.25 -0.14
N TRP A 176 -8.62 -5.96 -0.33
CA TRP A 176 -8.67 -4.89 0.68
C TRP A 176 -10.06 -4.64 1.24
N SER A 177 -11.09 -5.21 0.62
CA SER A 177 -12.49 -4.94 0.94
C SER A 177 -12.91 -5.64 2.23
N ASN A 178 -12.02 -5.87 3.17
CA ASN A 178 -12.31 -6.49 4.47
C ASN A 178 -11.12 -6.38 5.43
N ASP A 179 -10.13 -5.57 5.04
CA ASP A 179 -8.74 -5.77 5.36
C ASP A 179 -8.49 -5.97 6.85
N THR A 180 -8.96 -5.01 7.64
CA THR A 180 -8.59 -4.83 9.02
C THR A 180 -9.22 -5.89 9.93
N GLY A 181 -10.21 -6.65 9.43
CA GLY A 181 -10.74 -7.83 10.12
C GLY A 181 -10.14 -9.16 9.64
N GLU A 182 -9.91 -9.32 8.35
CA GLU A 182 -9.27 -10.53 7.80
C GLU A 182 -7.80 -10.62 8.21
N MET A 183 -7.06 -9.51 8.08
CA MET A 183 -5.70 -9.28 8.56
C MET A 183 -5.54 -9.78 9.99
N ALA A 184 -6.51 -9.39 10.80
CA ALA A 184 -6.53 -9.59 12.22
C ALA A 184 -6.99 -11.03 12.59
N SER A 185 -7.92 -11.62 11.83
CA SER A 185 -8.30 -13.03 11.94
C SER A 185 -7.15 -13.98 11.54
N GLU A 186 -6.35 -13.63 10.54
CA GLU A 186 -5.12 -14.36 10.19
C GLU A 186 -4.03 -14.19 11.25
N ALA A 187 -3.86 -13.00 11.83
CA ALA A 187 -2.94 -12.79 12.97
C ALA A 187 -3.35 -13.64 14.20
N ALA A 188 -4.64 -13.77 14.46
CA ALA A 188 -5.19 -14.73 15.43
C ALA A 188 -4.96 -16.20 15.04
N GLY A 189 -4.96 -16.51 13.75
CA GLY A 189 -4.53 -17.78 13.17
C GLY A 189 -3.00 -17.97 13.08
N GLY A 190 -2.20 -17.12 13.73
CA GLY A 190 -0.74 -17.22 13.79
C GLY A 190 0.00 -16.70 12.56
N LEU A 191 -0.58 -15.79 11.77
CA LEU A 191 0.16 -15.03 10.77
C LEU A 191 1.15 -14.07 11.46
N LEU A 192 2.40 -14.01 10.94
CA LEU A 192 3.48 -13.18 11.52
C LEU A 192 3.85 -11.96 10.66
N LEU A 193 3.48 -11.94 9.38
CA LEU A 193 3.86 -10.88 8.45
C LEU A 193 2.82 -10.72 7.33
N SER A 194 2.44 -9.49 7.01
CA SER A 194 1.61 -9.16 5.85
C SER A 194 2.12 -7.95 5.08
N ASN A 195 1.62 -7.78 3.86
CA ASN A 195 1.81 -6.60 3.03
C ASN A 195 0.48 -5.97 2.61
N HIS A 196 0.40 -4.63 2.71
CA HIS A 196 -0.76 -3.81 2.40
C HIS A 196 -0.34 -2.64 1.48
N SER A 197 -0.45 -2.82 0.16
CA SER A 197 -0.01 -1.83 -0.84
C SER A 197 -1.17 -0.99 -1.37
N TYR A 198 -1.89 -0.31 -0.48
CA TYR A 198 -3.04 0.55 -0.82
C TYR A 198 -3.20 1.65 0.24
N GLY A 199 -4.07 2.64 -0.01
CA GLY A 199 -4.28 3.78 0.87
C GLY A 199 -5.68 4.38 0.75
N ARG A 200 -5.95 5.43 1.54
CA ARG A 200 -7.14 6.28 1.36
C ARG A 200 -6.79 7.37 0.34
N VAL A 201 -7.60 7.50 -0.72
CA VAL A 201 -7.53 8.66 -1.63
C VAL A 201 -7.75 9.92 -0.81
N THR A 202 -6.75 10.80 -0.83
CA THR A 202 -6.59 11.99 0.01
C THR A 202 -6.12 13.13 -0.91
N GLY A 203 -6.40 14.40 -0.58
CA GLY A 203 -5.86 15.53 -1.33
C GLY A 203 -6.33 15.61 -2.79
N TRP A 204 -5.38 15.82 -3.69
CA TRP A 204 -5.56 15.82 -5.14
C TRP A 204 -5.55 14.40 -5.71
N ASN A 205 -6.42 14.17 -6.70
CA ASN A 205 -6.38 12.94 -7.48
C ASN A 205 -6.72 13.24 -8.95
N PHE A 206 -5.83 12.88 -9.87
CA PHE A 206 -6.12 12.96 -11.29
C PHE A 206 -6.85 11.71 -11.79
N SER A 207 -8.05 11.93 -12.28
CA SER A 207 -8.85 10.93 -13.00
C SER A 207 -9.97 11.66 -13.70
N ASN A 208 -10.69 11.03 -14.62
CA ASN A 208 -11.73 11.73 -15.39
C ASN A 208 -11.16 12.83 -16.32
N ASN A 209 -9.89 12.70 -16.73
CA ASN A 209 -9.09 13.77 -17.35
C ASN A 209 -9.25 15.12 -16.61
N THR A 210 -9.43 15.06 -15.30
CA THR A 210 -9.91 16.14 -14.42
C THR A 210 -9.20 16.02 -13.08
N TRP A 211 -9.05 17.14 -12.36
CA TRP A 211 -8.57 17.09 -10.99
C TRP A 211 -9.74 16.98 -10.02
N TYR A 212 -9.63 16.03 -9.09
CA TYR A 212 -10.56 15.85 -7.98
C TYR A 212 -9.87 16.27 -6.69
N TRP A 213 -10.55 17.09 -5.90
CA TRP A 213 -10.16 17.42 -4.53
C TRP A 213 -10.99 16.60 -3.55
N TYR A 214 -10.35 15.62 -2.91
CA TYR A 214 -10.96 14.76 -1.91
C TYR A 214 -10.99 15.41 -0.52
N GLY A 215 -10.12 16.40 -0.28
CA GLY A 215 -10.10 17.16 0.96
C GLY A 215 -11.37 17.94 1.23
N ASN A 216 -11.64 18.18 2.51
CA ASN A 216 -12.90 18.77 2.97
C ASN A 216 -12.83 20.30 3.00
N PRO A 217 -13.45 21.03 2.03
CA PRO A 217 -13.37 22.50 1.97
C PRO A 217 -14.04 23.19 3.17
N ALA A 218 -14.87 22.49 3.95
CA ALA A 218 -15.46 23.01 5.17
C ALA A 218 -14.52 22.95 6.39
N VAL A 219 -13.31 22.39 6.25
CA VAL A 219 -12.26 22.36 7.28
C VAL A 219 -11.03 23.13 6.82
N SER A 220 -10.56 22.92 5.59
CA SER A 220 -9.55 23.76 4.93
C SER A 220 -9.83 23.86 3.42
N GLU A 221 -9.75 25.07 2.86
CA GLU A 221 -9.87 25.27 1.42
C GLU A 221 -8.54 25.03 0.67
N SER A 222 -7.40 24.97 1.36
CA SER A 222 -6.07 24.92 0.74
C SER A 222 -5.36 23.56 0.83
N GLU A 223 -5.60 22.80 1.89
CA GLU A 223 -4.92 21.51 2.17
C GLU A 223 -5.92 20.44 2.61
N ASP A 224 -5.57 19.16 2.46
CA ASP A 224 -6.39 18.07 3.02
C ASP A 224 -5.81 17.60 4.35
N VAL A 225 -6.45 18.01 5.44
CA VAL A 225 -6.14 17.66 6.85
C VAL A 225 -6.25 16.15 7.19
N ALA A 226 -6.29 15.31 6.17
CA ALA A 226 -6.25 13.87 6.19
C ALA A 226 -4.86 13.30 5.86
N PHE A 227 -3.94 14.12 5.32
CA PHE A 227 -2.49 13.95 5.50
C PHE A 227 -2.12 14.25 6.96
N GLY A 228 -1.03 13.66 7.44
CA GLY A 228 -0.43 13.91 8.76
C GLY A 228 -1.20 13.32 9.96
N LEU A 229 -2.52 13.27 9.83
CA LEU A 229 -3.48 12.94 10.86
C LEU A 229 -3.48 11.46 11.28
N TYR A 230 -3.20 11.24 12.56
CA TYR A 230 -3.48 9.97 13.23
C TYR A 230 -5.00 9.78 13.41
N ASP A 231 -5.64 9.23 12.39
CA ASP A 231 -7.09 9.05 12.32
C ASP A 231 -7.58 7.74 12.97
N GLU A 232 -8.88 7.47 12.88
CA GLU A 232 -9.47 6.23 13.39
C GLU A 232 -8.96 4.97 12.68
N ALA A 233 -8.64 5.04 11.39
CA ALA A 233 -8.10 3.90 10.65
C ALA A 233 -6.70 3.53 11.14
N ALA A 234 -5.82 4.53 11.35
CA ALA A 234 -4.52 4.36 12.00
C ALA A 234 -4.67 3.80 13.43
N ARG A 235 -5.65 4.30 14.20
CA ARG A 235 -5.98 3.82 15.55
C ARG A 235 -6.41 2.35 15.56
N VAL A 236 -7.22 1.91 14.60
CA VAL A 236 -7.68 0.51 14.54
C VAL A 236 -6.55 -0.42 14.08
N TRP A 237 -5.68 -0.01 13.16
CA TRP A 237 -4.49 -0.78 12.78
C TRP A 237 -3.51 -0.93 13.95
N ASP A 238 -3.27 0.14 14.70
CA ASP A 238 -2.53 0.06 15.96
C ASP A 238 -3.19 -0.86 16.97
N THR A 239 -4.53 -0.93 16.99
CA THR A 239 -5.28 -1.86 17.85
C THR A 239 -5.08 -3.31 17.39
N VAL A 240 -4.98 -3.61 16.09
CA VAL A 240 -4.64 -4.95 15.60
C VAL A 240 -3.22 -5.33 15.99
N ALA A 241 -2.22 -4.48 15.72
CA ALA A 241 -0.81 -4.75 16.02
C ALA A 241 -0.52 -4.80 17.53
N TYR A 242 -1.12 -3.91 18.33
CA TYR A 242 -1.03 -3.97 19.80
C TYR A 242 -1.64 -5.27 20.34
N ASN A 243 -2.76 -5.72 19.76
CA ASN A 243 -3.33 -7.00 20.14
C ASN A 243 -2.46 -8.18 19.70
N ALA A 244 -1.85 -8.15 18.51
CA ALA A 244 -1.06 -9.23 17.93
C ALA A 244 0.46 -8.86 17.87
N PRO A 245 1.19 -8.90 19.00
CA PRO A 245 2.54 -8.31 19.12
C PRO A 245 3.66 -9.02 18.34
N TYR A 246 3.41 -10.24 17.84
CA TYR A 246 4.35 -10.99 16.98
C TYR A 246 4.01 -10.85 15.49
N TYR A 247 3.02 -10.04 15.15
CA TYR A 247 2.50 -9.88 13.81
C TYR A 247 2.83 -8.50 13.26
N LEU A 248 3.64 -8.47 12.20
CA LEU A 248 4.07 -7.22 11.54
C LEU A 248 3.19 -6.91 10.34
N ILE A 249 2.53 -5.75 10.41
CA ILE A 249 1.82 -5.14 9.27
C ILE A 249 2.82 -4.29 8.49
N VAL A 250 3.09 -4.64 7.22
CA VAL A 250 3.88 -3.80 6.29
C VAL A 250 2.94 -3.04 5.37
N LYS A 251 3.19 -1.74 5.19
CA LYS A 251 2.27 -0.79 4.56
C LYS A 251 3.01 0.17 3.62
N SER A 252 2.47 0.43 2.43
CA SER A 252 2.99 1.49 1.56
C SER A 252 2.87 2.87 2.22
N ALA A 253 3.80 3.79 1.99
CA ALA A 253 3.71 5.15 2.54
C ALA A 253 2.49 5.92 2.01
N GLY A 254 2.28 5.85 0.70
CA GLY A 254 1.40 6.72 -0.09
C GLY A 254 2.12 7.08 -1.39
N ASN A 255 1.38 7.36 -2.45
CA ASN A 255 1.92 7.74 -3.77
C ASN A 255 1.42 9.14 -4.19
N ASP A 256 0.95 9.92 -3.22
CA ASP A 256 0.19 11.15 -3.39
C ASP A 256 1.09 12.40 -3.40
N ARG A 257 2.40 12.26 -3.11
CA ARG A 257 3.29 13.42 -2.88
C ARG A 257 3.54 14.23 -4.15
N ASN A 258 3.38 15.55 -4.02
CA ASN A 258 3.43 16.58 -5.07
C ASN A 258 2.20 16.62 -6.00
N ASP A 259 1.20 15.74 -5.87
CA ASP A 259 0.06 15.76 -6.79
C ASP A 259 -0.67 17.09 -6.75
N ARG A 260 -0.98 17.61 -7.95
CA ARG A 260 -1.64 18.90 -8.20
C ARG A 260 -1.92 19.09 -9.69
N PRO A 261 -2.86 19.98 -10.06
CA PRO A 261 -2.90 20.52 -11.40
C PRO A 261 -1.60 21.25 -11.80
N ALA A 262 -1.13 21.01 -13.03
CA ALA A 262 0.12 21.57 -13.56
C ALA A 262 0.14 23.12 -13.62
N SER A 263 -1.03 23.76 -13.60
CA SER A 263 -1.19 25.19 -13.36
C SER A 263 -2.50 25.45 -12.60
N GLN A 264 -2.52 26.51 -11.79
CA GLN A 264 -3.69 26.96 -11.05
C GLN A 264 -3.82 28.50 -11.13
N PRO A 265 -5.03 29.08 -11.03
CA PRO A 265 -6.33 28.40 -10.88
C PRO A 265 -6.73 27.60 -12.13
N THR A 266 -7.41 26.48 -11.91
CA THR A 266 -7.99 25.65 -12.97
C THR A 266 -9.28 24.98 -12.49
N GLN A 267 -10.16 24.60 -13.42
CA GLN A 267 -11.37 23.86 -13.08
C GLN A 267 -11.03 22.47 -12.55
N HIS A 268 -11.59 22.16 -11.39
CA HIS A 268 -11.49 20.87 -10.71
C HIS A 268 -12.81 20.57 -9.99
N LEU A 269 -13.03 19.31 -9.63
CA LEU A 269 -14.21 18.88 -8.89
C LEU A 269 -13.89 18.73 -7.40
N VAL A 270 -14.71 19.31 -6.54
CA VAL A 270 -14.61 19.22 -5.07
C VAL A 270 -15.93 18.71 -4.48
N ARG A 271 -15.86 17.94 -3.39
CA ARG A 271 -17.09 17.52 -2.67
C ARG A 271 -17.62 18.65 -1.81
N VAL A 272 -18.81 19.16 -2.17
CA VAL A 272 -19.59 20.09 -1.37
C VAL A 272 -20.93 19.43 -1.03
N ASN A 273 -21.25 19.33 0.27
CA ASN A 273 -22.47 18.65 0.76
C ASN A 273 -22.67 17.23 0.20
N GLY A 274 -21.57 16.50 -0.03
CA GLY A 274 -21.54 15.15 -0.60
C GLY A 274 -21.45 15.07 -2.13
N THR A 275 -21.76 16.15 -2.85
CA THR A 275 -21.83 16.20 -4.32
C THR A 275 -20.56 16.80 -4.92
N TRP A 276 -20.07 16.21 -6.02
CA TRP A 276 -18.99 16.81 -6.81
C TRP A 276 -19.47 18.10 -7.48
N THR A 277 -18.80 19.20 -7.19
CA THR A 277 -19.12 20.55 -7.64
C THR A 277 -17.88 21.16 -8.29
N GLU A 278 -18.05 21.91 -9.39
CA GLU A 278 -16.92 22.62 -10.02
C GLU A 278 -16.38 23.72 -9.09
N SER A 279 -15.05 23.84 -9.08
CA SER A 279 -14.30 24.85 -8.35
C SER A 279 -13.10 25.30 -9.19
N ALA A 280 -12.67 26.54 -8.97
CA ALA A 280 -11.40 27.07 -9.46
C ALA A 280 -10.54 27.69 -8.34
N THR A 281 -10.94 27.50 -7.07
CA THR A 281 -10.21 27.99 -5.89
C THR A 281 -8.87 27.27 -5.79
N VAL A 282 -7.77 28.03 -5.80
CA VAL A 282 -6.40 27.50 -5.72
C VAL A 282 -6.22 26.70 -4.43
N ARG A 283 -5.55 25.55 -4.52
CA ARG A 283 -5.13 24.74 -3.36
C ARG A 283 -3.66 24.39 -3.47
N ASP A 284 -3.04 24.10 -2.33
CA ASP A 284 -1.65 23.70 -2.29
C ASP A 284 -1.45 22.33 -2.94
N PRO A 285 -0.20 21.94 -3.28
CA PRO A 285 0.10 20.57 -3.68
C PRO A 285 -0.11 19.60 -2.51
N ASP A 286 -0.26 18.31 -2.81
CA ASP A 286 -0.27 17.28 -1.78
C ASP A 286 1.14 17.15 -1.16
N GLY A 287 1.23 17.42 0.15
CA GLY A 287 2.49 17.68 0.85
C GLY A 287 3.04 19.11 0.68
N GLY A 288 2.21 20.08 0.32
CA GLY A 288 2.59 21.50 0.27
C GLY A 288 3.71 21.81 -0.74
N ASN A 289 4.49 22.85 -0.45
CA ASN A 289 5.53 23.35 -1.37
C ASN A 289 6.89 22.64 -1.25
N ASP A 290 7.11 21.83 -0.20
CA ASP A 290 8.35 21.08 0.04
C ASP A 290 8.16 19.54 -0.01
N GLY A 291 6.92 19.06 -0.06
CA GLY A 291 6.54 17.65 -0.20
C GLY A 291 6.42 16.90 1.12
N TYR A 292 6.69 17.54 2.26
CA TYR A 292 6.47 16.93 3.57
C TYR A 292 4.99 16.89 3.90
N ASP A 293 4.59 15.98 4.79
CA ASP A 293 3.19 15.75 5.15
C ASP A 293 2.30 15.34 3.94
N SER A 294 2.68 14.21 3.33
CA SER A 294 2.02 13.59 2.17
C SER A 294 1.72 12.10 2.40
N MET A 295 1.63 11.68 3.66
CA MET A 295 1.20 10.35 4.08
C MET A 295 -0.14 10.44 4.80
N SER A 296 -1.06 9.51 4.55
CA SER A 296 -2.43 9.58 5.06
C SER A 296 -2.88 8.32 5.80
N SER A 297 -3.81 8.49 6.75
CA SER A 297 -4.63 7.44 7.33
C SER A 297 -3.82 6.22 7.84
N TYR A 298 -4.15 4.99 7.41
CA TYR A 298 -3.46 3.74 7.76
C TYR A 298 -1.91 3.83 7.75
N SER A 299 -1.31 4.59 6.82
CA SER A 299 0.15 4.75 6.71
C SER A 299 0.79 5.40 7.94
N LEU A 300 -0.01 6.11 8.75
CA LEU A 300 0.39 6.86 9.93
C LEU A 300 0.17 6.10 11.24
N ALA A 301 -0.20 4.81 11.21
CA ALA A 301 -0.22 3.98 12.42
C ALA A 301 1.19 3.91 13.05
N LYS A 302 1.26 3.74 14.38
CA LYS A 302 2.53 3.72 15.14
C LYS A 302 3.20 2.35 15.12
N ASN A 303 2.40 1.28 15.16
CA ASN A 303 2.83 -0.10 15.38
C ASN A 303 2.98 -0.90 14.06
N ILE A 304 3.25 -0.21 12.96
CA ILE A 304 3.39 -0.79 11.60
C ILE A 304 4.75 -0.46 11.01
N LEU A 305 5.18 -1.24 10.01
CA LEU A 305 6.32 -0.88 9.16
C LEU A 305 5.80 -0.20 7.89
N SER A 306 5.85 1.12 7.86
CA SER A 306 5.57 1.90 6.64
C SER A 306 6.81 2.01 5.76
N VAL A 307 6.61 1.87 4.44
CA VAL A 307 7.68 1.78 3.44
C VAL A 307 7.48 2.82 2.34
N GLY A 308 8.43 3.74 2.20
CA GLY A 308 8.50 4.70 1.08
C GLY A 308 9.21 4.13 -0.15
N ALA A 309 8.99 4.76 -1.31
CA ALA A 309 9.57 4.33 -2.58
C ALA A 309 10.83 5.13 -2.95
N ILE A 310 11.90 4.40 -3.30
CA ILE A 310 13.11 4.92 -3.96
C ILE A 310 13.24 4.40 -5.39
N ASN A 311 14.01 5.12 -6.19
CA ASN A 311 14.42 4.70 -7.51
C ASN A 311 15.28 3.41 -7.46
N ASP A 312 15.33 2.69 -8.59
CA ASP A 312 16.16 1.50 -8.78
C ASP A 312 17.63 1.72 -8.39
N LEU A 313 18.18 0.76 -7.63
CA LEU A 313 19.61 0.64 -7.39
C LEU A 313 20.12 -0.61 -8.13
N PRO A 314 20.29 -0.59 -9.46
CA PRO A 314 20.63 -1.78 -10.26
C PRO A 314 21.99 -2.38 -9.92
N ASN A 315 22.89 -1.58 -9.33
CA ASN A 315 24.20 -1.99 -8.84
C ASN A 315 24.24 -2.19 -7.30
N GLY A 316 23.09 -2.15 -6.63
CA GLY A 316 22.97 -2.17 -5.17
C GLY A 316 23.26 -0.82 -4.51
N TYR A 317 23.12 -0.79 -3.18
CA TYR A 317 23.48 0.38 -2.37
C TYR A 317 24.99 0.63 -2.43
N SER A 318 25.38 1.88 -2.73
CA SER A 318 26.78 2.30 -2.79
C SER A 318 27.12 3.45 -1.84
N SER A 319 26.15 4.34 -1.59
CA SER A 319 26.28 5.55 -0.77
C SER A 319 24.90 6.11 -0.42
N PRO A 320 24.76 6.96 0.62
CA PRO A 320 23.49 7.64 0.90
C PRO A 320 22.99 8.44 -0.31
N SER A 321 23.90 9.10 -1.03
CA SER A 321 23.62 9.85 -2.26
C SER A 321 23.15 9.01 -3.47
N SER A 322 23.29 7.67 -3.43
CA SER A 322 22.68 6.80 -4.44
C SER A 322 21.19 6.52 -4.17
N VAL A 323 20.73 6.73 -2.93
CA VAL A 323 19.33 6.50 -2.51
C VAL A 323 18.51 7.75 -2.84
N VAL A 324 17.81 7.72 -3.97
CA VAL A 324 16.96 8.83 -4.43
C VAL A 324 15.49 8.44 -4.33
N MET A 325 14.70 9.20 -3.57
CA MET A 325 13.24 9.01 -3.46
C MET A 325 12.55 9.17 -4.81
N THR A 326 11.46 8.43 -5.03
CA THR A 326 10.57 8.71 -6.17
C THR A 326 9.85 10.04 -5.95
N ALA A 327 9.38 10.68 -7.04
CA ALA A 327 8.65 11.94 -6.94
C ALA A 327 7.34 11.82 -6.14
N PHE A 328 6.67 10.67 -6.27
CA PHE A 328 5.34 10.39 -5.70
C PHE A 328 5.34 9.84 -4.28
N SER A 329 6.45 9.23 -3.81
CA SER A 329 6.48 8.58 -2.48
C SER A 329 6.09 9.55 -1.38
N GLY A 330 5.01 9.24 -0.65
CA GLY A 330 4.57 9.96 0.53
C GLY A 330 5.68 10.11 1.56
N TRP A 331 5.83 11.31 2.10
CA TRP A 331 6.74 11.66 3.18
C TRP A 331 5.93 12.06 4.42
N GLY A 332 6.46 11.79 5.62
CA GLY A 332 6.00 12.43 6.84
C GLY A 332 6.50 13.89 6.94
N PRO A 333 6.61 14.46 8.15
CA PRO A 333 6.25 13.86 9.44
C PRO A 333 4.73 13.60 9.52
N ALA A 334 4.28 12.93 10.58
CA ALA A 334 2.89 13.03 11.02
C ALA A 334 2.65 14.35 11.78
N ASP A 335 1.39 14.78 11.94
CA ASP A 335 0.98 15.98 12.70
C ASP A 335 1.64 16.07 14.08
N ASP A 336 1.75 14.93 14.77
CA ASP A 336 2.33 14.79 16.10
C ASP A 336 3.86 14.64 16.09
N GLY A 337 4.52 15.01 14.98
CA GLY A 337 5.97 15.08 14.83
C GLY A 337 6.67 13.72 14.66
N ARG A 338 5.92 12.62 14.49
CA ARG A 338 6.50 11.29 14.28
C ARG A 338 7.15 11.21 12.89
N ILE A 339 8.34 10.61 12.84
CA ILE A 339 9.02 10.29 11.57
C ILE A 339 8.27 9.14 10.90
N LYS A 340 7.87 9.37 9.65
CA LYS A 340 7.36 8.39 8.70
C LYS A 340 7.85 8.77 7.28
N PRO A 341 7.99 7.83 6.33
CA PRO A 341 7.89 6.38 6.53
C PRO A 341 9.05 5.85 7.39
N ASP A 342 8.92 4.62 7.89
CA ASP A 342 9.91 4.02 8.81
C ASP A 342 11.17 3.56 8.08
N ILE A 343 11.00 3.03 6.85
CA ILE A 343 12.07 2.65 5.94
C ILE A 343 11.70 3.01 4.49
N VAL A 344 12.62 2.78 3.55
CA VAL A 344 12.38 2.89 2.12
C VAL A 344 12.87 1.65 1.37
N ALA A 345 12.22 1.32 0.26
CA ALA A 345 12.56 0.22 -0.64
C ALA A 345 12.41 0.66 -2.10
N ASN A 346 12.99 -0.10 -3.03
CA ASN A 346 12.74 0.14 -4.46
C ASN A 346 11.24 0.05 -4.75
N GLY A 347 10.69 1.11 -5.35
CA GLY A 347 9.26 1.29 -5.55
C GLY A 347 8.91 2.01 -6.85
N THR A 348 9.80 1.99 -7.84
CA THR A 348 9.51 2.46 -9.21
C THR A 348 9.76 1.33 -10.19
N ALA A 349 8.98 1.27 -11.28
CA ALA A 349 9.21 0.35 -12.39
C ALA A 349 9.51 -1.11 -11.98
N LEU A 350 8.86 -1.64 -10.94
CA LEU A 350 8.98 -3.05 -10.59
C LEU A 350 8.12 -3.83 -11.58
N SER A 351 8.64 -4.93 -12.14
CA SER A 351 7.82 -5.97 -12.76
C SER A 351 7.43 -7.03 -11.76
N SER A 352 6.39 -7.79 -12.06
CA SER A 352 6.05 -9.01 -11.36
C SER A 352 4.96 -9.75 -12.15
N SER A 353 4.52 -10.91 -11.67
CA SER A 353 3.36 -11.64 -12.18
C SER A 353 2.12 -10.74 -12.24
N SER A 354 1.44 -10.66 -13.38
CA SER A 354 0.16 -9.95 -13.49
C SER A 354 -1.03 -10.91 -13.42
N ASN A 355 -2.25 -10.44 -13.73
CA ASN A 355 -3.46 -11.27 -13.78
C ASN A 355 -3.94 -11.59 -15.22
N ALA A 356 -3.22 -11.18 -16.26
CA ALA A 356 -3.64 -11.29 -17.66
C ALA A 356 -3.67 -12.74 -18.18
N SER A 357 -2.67 -13.53 -17.80
CA SER A 357 -2.57 -14.96 -18.08
C SER A 357 -1.78 -15.65 -16.96
N ILE A 358 -1.68 -16.98 -17.01
CA ILE A 358 -0.87 -17.74 -16.05
C ILE A 358 0.65 -17.56 -16.24
N SER A 359 1.10 -16.80 -17.23
CA SER A 359 2.52 -16.57 -17.55
C SER A 359 2.83 -15.10 -17.85
N SER A 360 1.89 -14.18 -17.59
CA SER A 360 2.04 -12.77 -17.90
C SER A 360 2.76 -12.00 -16.80
N TYR A 361 3.60 -11.05 -17.21
CA TYR A 361 4.20 -10.07 -16.30
C TYR A 361 3.71 -8.67 -16.70
N ALA A 362 3.54 -7.78 -15.72
CA ALA A 362 3.27 -6.35 -15.91
C ALA A 362 4.20 -5.55 -15.00
N SER A 363 4.09 -4.22 -14.95
CA SER A 363 4.96 -3.39 -14.09
C SER A 363 4.27 -2.16 -13.55
N LEU A 364 4.60 -1.81 -12.31
CA LEU A 364 3.87 -0.90 -11.44
C LEU A 364 4.84 -0.07 -10.57
N SER A 365 4.31 0.93 -9.88
CA SER A 365 5.00 1.89 -8.99
C SER A 365 3.99 2.43 -7.98
#